data_AF-X0WFG2-F1
#
_entry.id   AF-X0WFG2-F1
#
_cell.length_a   1.000
_cell.length_b   1.000
_cell.length_c   1.000
_cell.angle_alpha   90.00
_cell.angle_beta   90.00
_cell.angle_gamma   90.00
#
_symmetry.space_group_name_H-M   'P 1'
#
loop_
_entity.id
_entity.type
_entity.pdbx_description
1 polymer ?
#
loop_
_entity_poly.entity_id
_entity_poly.type
_entity_poly.pdbx_seq_one_letter_code
_entity_poly.pdbx_strand_id
1 'polypeptide(L)'
;WFVIRVEVDANEILVLVNKTGKTLPEDLADQFGDQVVLYPELVRAIAAGTSDTEEEVHGGYKGIRYEVLTEGRYFPNPYSYKVIKMPATNIRQSEIGVLIRRYGKPLPFPKTVATDPDERGPVAEILRPGRHNINLLAYDVQRLPAIQIPEGHVGVVTLLSGDDPKKPNTYTVEPGEKGVQRRTLPPGLEYYNSYLKRIEIVDVRSHKYDMLGKDAIHFPSNDSFTITIEGTIEWAIRPDHVAEATVAYGDEKDILSKVILPNARSVARIQGS
;
A
#
# COMPACT_ATOMS: atom_id res chain seq x y z
N TRP A 1 0.58 -24.42 -43.73
CA TRP A 1 0.38 -23.89 -42.37
C TRP A 1 1.70 -23.31 -41.90
N PHE A 2 1.82 -21.99 -41.83
CA PHE A 2 3.02 -21.36 -41.28
C PHE A 2 2.87 -21.35 -39.77
N VAL A 3 3.74 -22.08 -39.07
CA VAL A 3 3.76 -22.14 -37.62
C VAL A 3 5.12 -21.64 -37.19
N ILE A 4 5.16 -20.63 -36.31
CA ILE A 4 6.42 -20.16 -35.74
C ILE A 4 6.60 -20.92 -34.42
N ARG A 5 7.72 -21.64 -34.29
CA ARG A 5 8.14 -22.18 -33.01
C ARG A 5 8.67 -21.04 -32.15
N VAL A 6 8.10 -20.88 -30.97
CA VAL A 6 8.58 -19.94 -29.96
C VAL A 6 8.88 -20.72 -28.70
N GLU A 7 10.13 -20.66 -28.25
CA GLU A 7 10.59 -21.26 -27.01
C GLU A 7 10.68 -20.15 -25.96
N VAL A 8 10.09 -20.39 -24.79
CA VAL A 8 10.03 -19.45 -23.68
C VAL A 8 10.95 -19.97 -22.59
N ASP A 9 11.97 -19.19 -22.29
CA ASP A 9 12.96 -19.55 -21.28
C ASP A 9 12.40 -19.39 -19.86
N ALA A 10 13.05 -20.00 -18.88
CA ALA A 10 12.62 -19.99 -17.48
C ALA A 10 12.62 -18.61 -16.80
N ASN A 11 13.12 -17.55 -17.45
CA ASN A 11 13.03 -16.17 -16.92
C ASN A 11 12.16 -15.28 -17.81
N GLU A 12 11.48 -15.86 -18.79
CA GLU A 12 10.61 -15.17 -19.71
C GLU A 12 9.16 -15.60 -19.51
N ILE A 13 8.27 -14.74 -19.94
CA ILE A 13 6.86 -15.01 -20.15
C ILE A 13 6.51 -14.59 -21.56
N LEU A 14 5.47 -15.22 -22.10
CA LEU A 14 5.01 -14.98 -23.44
C LEU A 14 3.58 -14.46 -23.39
N VAL A 15 3.38 -13.26 -23.92
CA VAL A 15 2.06 -12.64 -24.06
C VAL A 15 1.66 -12.67 -25.52
N LEU A 16 0.46 -13.17 -25.77
CA LEU A 16 -0.14 -13.18 -27.10
C LEU A 16 -1.03 -11.96 -27.29
N VAL A 17 -0.92 -11.33 -28.46
CA VAL A 17 -1.80 -10.23 -28.87
C VAL A 17 -2.51 -10.63 -30.15
N ASN A 18 -3.83 -10.71 -30.12
CA ASN A 18 -4.67 -11.01 -31.27
C ASN A 18 -4.57 -9.83 -32.27
N LYS A 19 -4.07 -10.11 -33.47
CA LYS A 19 -3.95 -9.13 -34.57
C LYS A 19 -5.23 -9.05 -35.39
N THR A 20 -5.91 -10.19 -35.51
CA THR A 20 -7.13 -10.39 -36.29
C THR A 20 -8.31 -10.56 -35.35
N GLY A 21 -9.49 -10.18 -35.82
CA GLY A 21 -10.73 -10.30 -35.06
C GLY A 21 -11.60 -9.06 -35.19
N LYS A 22 -12.80 -9.14 -34.63
CA LYS A 22 -13.71 -8.01 -34.47
C LYS A 22 -13.09 -7.01 -33.48
N THR A 23 -13.36 -5.73 -33.67
CA THR A 23 -13.11 -4.70 -32.66
C THR A 23 -14.13 -4.82 -31.54
N LEU A 24 -13.86 -4.18 -30.41
CA LEU A 24 -14.82 -4.13 -29.32
C LEU A 24 -16.13 -3.48 -29.82
N PRO A 25 -17.31 -4.04 -29.48
CA PRO A 25 -18.60 -3.42 -29.79
C PRO A 25 -18.69 -2.00 -29.18
N GLU A 26 -19.32 -1.06 -29.89
CA GLU A 26 -19.36 0.37 -29.50
C GLU A 26 -20.05 0.58 -28.13
N ASP A 27 -21.06 -0.21 -27.81
CA ASP A 27 -21.79 -0.20 -26.53
C ASP A 27 -20.92 -0.61 -25.33
N LEU A 28 -19.93 -1.47 -25.56
CA LEU A 28 -18.96 -1.89 -24.54
C LEU A 28 -17.74 -0.96 -24.49
N ALA A 29 -17.44 -0.25 -25.59
CA ALA A 29 -16.36 0.73 -25.64
C ALA A 29 -16.60 1.93 -24.70
N ASP A 30 -17.85 2.34 -24.51
CA ASP A 30 -18.19 3.41 -23.56
C ASP A 30 -17.97 3.01 -22.09
N GLN A 31 -18.21 1.74 -21.75
CA GLN A 31 -18.09 1.22 -20.38
C GLN A 31 -16.65 0.82 -20.03
N PHE A 32 -15.92 0.30 -21.00
CA PHE A 32 -14.59 -0.26 -20.81
C PHE A 32 -13.49 0.59 -21.47
N GLY A 33 -13.81 1.72 -22.11
CA GLY A 33 -12.87 2.61 -22.78
C GLY A 33 -12.15 1.99 -24.00
N ASP A 34 -11.10 2.67 -24.51
CA ASP A 34 -10.21 2.19 -25.59
C ASP A 34 -9.29 1.03 -25.14
N GLN A 35 -9.79 0.09 -24.35
CA GLN A 35 -8.98 -0.94 -23.74
C GLN A 35 -8.73 -2.10 -24.69
N VAL A 36 -7.45 -2.43 -24.84
CA VAL A 36 -6.98 -3.46 -25.75
C VAL A 36 -6.80 -4.80 -25.02
N VAL A 37 -7.11 -4.93 -23.73
CA VAL A 37 -6.87 -6.17 -22.96
C VAL A 37 -8.15 -7.00 -22.85
N LEU A 38 -8.08 -8.27 -23.27
CA LEU A 38 -9.17 -9.25 -23.16
C LEU A 38 -9.13 -9.94 -21.79
N TYR A 39 -9.56 -9.24 -20.74
CA TYR A 39 -9.64 -9.76 -19.37
C TYR A 39 -10.98 -10.50 -19.12
N PRO A 40 -11.05 -11.38 -18.10
CA PRO A 40 -12.16 -12.32 -17.95
C PRO A 40 -13.56 -11.70 -17.92
N GLU A 41 -13.74 -10.55 -17.25
CA GLU A 41 -15.04 -9.90 -17.16
C GLU A 41 -15.48 -9.24 -18.47
N LEU A 42 -14.55 -8.64 -19.21
CA LEU A 42 -14.83 -8.14 -20.55
C LEU A 42 -15.22 -9.28 -21.49
N VAL A 43 -14.50 -10.41 -21.43
CA VAL A 43 -14.80 -11.60 -22.24
C VAL A 43 -16.20 -12.11 -21.94
N ARG A 44 -16.59 -12.18 -20.67
CA ARG A 44 -17.94 -12.54 -20.24
C ARG A 44 -19.01 -11.57 -20.72
N ALA A 45 -18.74 -10.26 -20.64
CA ALA A 45 -19.67 -9.24 -21.12
C ALA A 45 -19.91 -9.34 -22.63
N ILE A 46 -18.84 -9.56 -23.42
CA ILE A 46 -18.93 -9.77 -24.88
C ILE A 46 -19.71 -11.05 -25.20
N ALA A 47 -19.40 -12.16 -24.52
CA ALA A 47 -20.06 -13.45 -24.70
C ALA A 47 -21.58 -13.33 -24.44
N ALA A 48 -21.96 -12.65 -23.35
CA ALA A 48 -23.36 -12.40 -23.01
C ALA A 48 -24.09 -11.54 -24.06
N GLY A 49 -23.41 -10.58 -24.67
CA GLY A 49 -23.99 -9.71 -25.72
C GLY A 49 -24.06 -10.35 -27.10
N THR A 50 -23.18 -11.31 -27.41
CA THR A 50 -23.00 -11.84 -28.77
C THR A 50 -23.48 -13.29 -28.94
N SER A 51 -23.90 -13.97 -27.86
CA SER A 51 -24.19 -15.42 -27.82
C SER A 51 -22.99 -16.32 -28.19
N ASP A 52 -21.78 -15.74 -28.28
CA ASP A 52 -20.53 -16.46 -28.49
C ASP A 52 -20.05 -17.08 -27.16
N THR A 53 -19.29 -18.17 -27.22
CA THR A 53 -18.62 -18.76 -26.04
C THR A 53 -17.38 -17.95 -25.63
N GLU A 54 -16.94 -18.07 -24.37
CA GLU A 54 -15.74 -17.34 -23.88
C GLU A 54 -14.49 -17.65 -24.74
N GLU A 55 -14.33 -18.89 -25.21
CA GLU A 55 -13.22 -19.30 -26.10
C GLU A 55 -13.29 -18.65 -27.48
N GLU A 56 -14.49 -18.53 -28.06
CA GLU A 56 -14.70 -17.85 -29.33
C GLU A 56 -14.39 -16.36 -29.22
N VAL A 57 -14.72 -15.74 -28.08
CA VAL A 57 -14.35 -14.34 -27.82
C VAL A 57 -12.82 -14.18 -27.73
N HIS A 58 -12.13 -15.10 -27.06
CA HIS A 58 -10.66 -15.10 -26.94
C HIS A 58 -9.92 -15.24 -28.29
N GLY A 59 -10.53 -15.86 -29.30
CA GLY A 59 -9.97 -15.99 -30.65
C GLY A 59 -10.54 -14.99 -31.66
N GLY A 60 -11.75 -14.49 -31.42
CA GLY A 60 -12.54 -13.71 -32.36
C GLY A 60 -12.40 -12.20 -32.21
N TYR A 61 -11.87 -11.70 -31.10
CA TYR A 61 -11.69 -10.27 -30.85
C TYR A 61 -10.22 -9.85 -30.85
N LYS A 62 -9.96 -8.64 -31.33
CA LYS A 62 -8.63 -8.03 -31.36
C LYS A 62 -8.25 -7.54 -29.95
N GLY A 63 -7.05 -7.86 -29.48
CA GLY A 63 -6.59 -7.44 -28.15
C GLY A 63 -5.41 -8.23 -27.59
N ILE A 64 -4.80 -7.72 -26.53
CA ILE A 64 -3.83 -8.38 -25.65
C ILE A 64 -4.57 -9.47 -24.87
N ARG A 65 -4.09 -10.71 -24.92
CA ARG A 65 -4.62 -11.77 -24.07
C ARG A 65 -4.22 -11.54 -22.62
N TYR A 66 -5.17 -11.76 -21.71
CA TYR A 66 -4.93 -11.66 -20.28
C TYR A 66 -3.92 -12.71 -19.79
N GLU A 67 -4.11 -13.95 -20.23
CA GLU A 67 -3.28 -15.08 -19.84
C GLU A 67 -1.85 -14.95 -20.35
N VAL A 68 -0.90 -15.30 -19.48
CA VAL A 68 0.52 -15.40 -19.80
C VAL A 68 0.89 -16.85 -20.02
N LEU A 69 1.69 -17.12 -21.04
CA LEU A 69 2.27 -18.42 -21.28
C LEU A 69 3.65 -18.47 -20.60
N THR A 70 3.86 -19.50 -19.78
CA THR A 70 5.07 -19.69 -18.95
C THR A 70 6.19 -20.35 -19.76
N GLU A 71 7.24 -20.84 -19.11
CA GLU A 71 8.28 -21.61 -19.78
C GLU A 71 7.71 -22.81 -20.56
N GLY A 72 8.19 -22.99 -21.79
CA GLY A 72 7.67 -24.02 -22.67
C GLY A 72 7.89 -23.74 -24.15
N ARG A 73 7.40 -24.67 -24.98
CA ARG A 73 7.45 -24.57 -26.44
C ARG A 73 6.05 -24.34 -26.96
N TYR A 74 5.85 -23.18 -27.60
CA TYR A 74 4.58 -22.78 -28.16
C TYR A 74 4.67 -22.63 -29.67
N PHE A 75 3.53 -22.84 -30.31
CA PHE A 75 3.38 -22.86 -31.76
C PHE A 75 2.24 -21.90 -32.20
N PRO A 76 2.31 -20.61 -31.86
CA PRO A 76 1.26 -19.66 -32.21
C PRO A 76 1.20 -19.42 -33.72
N ASN A 77 -0.01 -19.29 -34.26
CA ASN A 77 -0.22 -18.90 -35.66
C ASN A 77 0.21 -17.42 -35.86
N PRO A 78 1.22 -17.13 -36.70
CA PRO A 78 1.74 -15.77 -36.88
C PRO A 78 0.77 -14.81 -37.58
N TYR A 79 -0.22 -15.34 -38.31
CA TYR A 79 -1.26 -14.50 -38.93
C TYR A 79 -2.25 -13.97 -37.90
N SER A 80 -2.63 -14.80 -36.94
CA SER A 80 -3.63 -14.46 -35.92
C SER A 80 -3.02 -13.75 -34.71
N TYR A 81 -1.80 -14.14 -34.31
CA TYR A 81 -1.19 -13.68 -33.06
C TYR A 81 0.14 -12.96 -33.30
N LYS A 82 0.29 -11.80 -32.66
CA LYS A 82 1.60 -11.18 -32.42
C LYS A 82 2.11 -11.72 -31.10
N VAL A 83 3.31 -12.26 -31.14
CA VAL A 83 3.99 -12.84 -29.99
C VAL A 83 4.89 -11.78 -29.36
N ILE A 84 4.78 -11.57 -28.05
CA ILE A 84 5.63 -10.65 -27.31
C ILE A 84 6.25 -11.42 -26.14
N LYS A 85 7.57 -11.57 -26.17
CA LYS A 85 8.34 -12.09 -25.04
C LYS A 85 8.64 -10.97 -24.07
N MET A 86 8.48 -11.23 -22.79
CA MET A 86 8.76 -10.28 -21.72
C MET A 86 9.51 -11.01 -20.59
N PRO A 87 10.36 -10.32 -19.82
CA PRO A 87 10.97 -10.93 -18.65
C PRO A 87 9.91 -11.19 -17.58
N ALA A 88 10.04 -12.31 -16.86
CA ALA A 88 9.26 -12.56 -15.66
C ALA A 88 9.58 -11.51 -14.59
N THR A 89 8.57 -11.08 -13.84
CA THR A 89 8.75 -10.06 -12.82
C THR A 89 9.34 -10.68 -11.57
N ASN A 90 10.54 -10.27 -11.19
CA ASN A 90 11.18 -10.70 -9.95
C ASN A 90 11.12 -9.58 -8.91
N ILE A 91 10.55 -9.89 -7.74
CA ILE A 91 10.48 -9.01 -6.58
C ILE A 91 11.53 -9.48 -5.56
N ARG A 92 12.43 -8.58 -5.16
CA ARG A 92 13.50 -8.89 -4.21
C ARG A 92 12.95 -9.13 -2.80
N GLN A 93 13.73 -9.81 -1.95
CA GLN A 93 13.33 -10.14 -0.56
C GLN A 93 12.94 -8.94 0.30
N SER A 94 13.56 -7.78 0.08
CA SER A 94 13.28 -6.52 0.80
C SER A 94 12.29 -5.61 0.08
N GLU A 95 11.64 -6.09 -0.98
CA GLU A 95 10.72 -5.32 -1.81
C GLU A 95 9.34 -5.98 -1.83
N ILE A 96 8.34 -5.19 -2.15
CA ILE A 96 7.01 -5.63 -2.55
C ILE A 96 6.75 -5.15 -3.97
N GLY A 97 5.91 -5.88 -4.71
CA GLY A 97 5.30 -5.37 -5.93
C GLY A 97 3.87 -4.92 -5.67
N VAL A 98 3.54 -3.66 -6.00
CA VAL A 98 2.16 -3.21 -6.10
C VAL A 98 1.77 -3.24 -7.57
N LEU A 99 0.65 -3.91 -7.86
CA LEU A 99 0.10 -3.97 -9.21
C LEU A 99 -0.75 -2.75 -9.50
N ILE A 100 -0.59 -2.15 -10.66
CA ILE A 100 -1.47 -1.09 -11.16
C ILE A 100 -2.13 -1.61 -12.43
N ARG A 101 -3.44 -1.86 -12.38
CA ARG A 101 -4.22 -2.30 -13.55
C ARG A 101 -4.36 -1.15 -14.53
N ARG A 102 -4.05 -1.40 -15.81
CA ARG A 102 -4.23 -0.41 -16.91
C ARG A 102 -5.56 -0.54 -17.64
N TYR A 103 -6.30 -1.60 -17.36
CA TYR A 103 -7.62 -1.93 -17.91
C TYR A 103 -8.67 -1.98 -16.78
N GLY A 104 -9.95 -2.12 -17.14
CA GLY A 104 -11.11 -2.08 -16.26
C GLY A 104 -11.83 -0.74 -16.24
N LYS A 105 -12.97 -0.68 -15.59
CA LYS A 105 -13.71 0.56 -15.31
C LYS A 105 -12.87 1.53 -14.48
N PRO A 106 -12.99 2.85 -14.71
CA PRO A 106 -12.30 3.83 -13.87
C PRO A 106 -12.76 3.70 -12.41
N LEU A 107 -11.83 3.88 -11.47
CA LEU A 107 -12.14 3.89 -10.05
C LEU A 107 -13.22 4.92 -9.71
N PRO A 108 -14.31 4.53 -9.03
CA PRO A 108 -15.31 5.49 -8.57
C PRO A 108 -14.71 6.39 -7.48
N PHE A 109 -14.92 7.70 -7.57
CA PHE A 109 -14.56 8.60 -6.46
C PHE A 109 -15.43 8.26 -5.24
N PRO A 110 -14.88 8.14 -4.01
CA PRO A 110 -13.56 8.53 -3.51
C PRO A 110 -12.52 7.37 -3.42
N LYS A 111 -12.77 6.24 -4.07
CA LYS A 111 -11.94 5.04 -3.98
C LYS A 111 -10.57 5.28 -4.62
N THR A 112 -9.50 4.93 -3.91
CA THR A 112 -8.11 5.10 -4.36
C THR A 112 -7.46 3.79 -4.80
N VAL A 113 -8.02 2.66 -4.37
CA VAL A 113 -7.48 1.32 -4.63
C VAL A 113 -8.57 0.45 -5.26
N ALA A 114 -8.22 -0.26 -6.32
CA ALA A 114 -9.06 -1.24 -6.98
C ALA A 114 -9.22 -2.46 -6.06
N THR A 115 -10.42 -2.62 -5.51
CA THR A 115 -10.79 -3.82 -4.74
C THR A 115 -11.52 -4.81 -5.63
N ASP A 116 -12.23 -4.33 -6.64
CA ASP A 116 -12.97 -5.18 -7.56
C ASP A 116 -12.09 -5.59 -8.75
N PRO A 117 -12.27 -6.80 -9.31
CA PRO A 117 -11.48 -7.29 -10.45
C PRO A 117 -11.58 -6.41 -11.70
N ASP A 118 -12.72 -5.74 -11.89
CA ASP A 118 -13.02 -4.87 -13.04
C ASP A 118 -12.50 -3.43 -12.86
N GLU A 119 -11.88 -3.09 -11.72
CA GLU A 119 -11.46 -1.71 -11.47
C GLU A 119 -10.03 -1.44 -11.93
N ARG A 120 -9.88 -0.33 -12.65
CA ARG A 120 -8.61 0.21 -13.12
C ARG A 120 -7.93 1.03 -12.03
N GLY A 121 -6.75 0.60 -11.60
CA GLY A 121 -5.91 1.36 -10.67
C GLY A 121 -5.00 0.46 -9.83
N PRO A 122 -4.45 0.97 -8.71
CA PRO A 122 -3.64 0.19 -7.79
C PRO A 122 -4.47 -0.97 -7.22
N VAL A 123 -4.00 -2.21 -7.34
CA VAL A 123 -4.67 -3.40 -6.79
C VAL A 123 -4.41 -3.47 -5.30
N ALA A 124 -5.41 -3.88 -4.51
CA ALA A 124 -5.27 -4.06 -3.07
C ALA A 124 -4.18 -5.09 -2.69
N GLU A 125 -4.14 -6.21 -3.40
CA GLU A 125 -3.18 -7.29 -3.20
C GLU A 125 -1.75 -6.89 -3.53
N ILE A 126 -0.81 -7.41 -2.73
CA ILE A 126 0.62 -7.21 -2.92
C ILE A 126 1.27 -8.46 -3.50
N LEU A 127 2.28 -8.24 -4.34
CA LEU A 127 3.21 -9.27 -4.76
C LEU A 127 4.30 -9.42 -3.72
N ARG A 128 4.34 -10.58 -3.09
CA ARG A 128 5.41 -10.96 -2.15
C ARG A 128 6.74 -11.16 -2.91
N PRO A 129 7.88 -11.16 -2.20
CA PRO A 129 9.15 -11.52 -2.82
C PRO A 129 9.10 -12.85 -3.57
N GLY A 130 9.72 -12.90 -4.74
CA GLY A 130 9.73 -14.07 -5.61
C GLY A 130 9.50 -13.73 -7.09
N ARG A 131 9.44 -14.80 -7.89
CA ARG A 131 9.15 -14.73 -9.32
C ARG A 131 7.64 -14.74 -9.54
N HIS A 132 7.14 -13.78 -10.31
CA HIS A 132 5.75 -13.67 -10.71
C HIS A 132 5.63 -13.56 -12.23
N ASN A 133 4.74 -14.35 -12.80
CA ASN A 133 4.45 -14.35 -14.23
C ASN A 133 3.28 -13.40 -14.50
N ILE A 134 3.58 -12.12 -14.71
CA ILE A 134 2.58 -11.04 -14.79
C ILE A 134 2.59 -10.43 -16.17
N ASN A 135 1.41 -10.26 -16.75
CA ASN A 135 1.27 -9.57 -18.03
C ASN A 135 1.56 -8.07 -17.87
N LEU A 136 2.80 -7.67 -18.17
CA LEU A 136 3.26 -6.28 -18.09
C LEU A 136 2.62 -5.34 -19.15
N LEU A 137 1.88 -5.89 -20.12
CA LEU A 137 1.05 -5.07 -21.03
C LEU A 137 -0.29 -4.68 -20.39
N ALA A 138 -0.80 -5.53 -19.51
CA ALA A 138 -2.08 -5.31 -18.81
C ALA A 138 -1.89 -4.63 -17.44
N TYR A 139 -0.77 -4.90 -16.77
CA TYR A 139 -0.44 -4.38 -15.45
C TYR A 139 0.89 -3.63 -15.46
N ASP A 140 0.96 -2.57 -14.68
CA ASP A 140 2.23 -2.01 -14.24
C ASP A 140 2.63 -2.63 -12.90
N VAL A 141 3.93 -2.86 -12.68
CA VAL A 141 4.43 -3.37 -11.40
C VAL A 141 5.35 -2.35 -10.77
N GLN A 142 4.85 -1.69 -9.72
CA GLN A 142 5.65 -0.76 -8.94
C GLN A 142 6.34 -1.52 -7.80
N ARG A 143 7.68 -1.45 -7.76
CA ARG A 143 8.46 -2.07 -6.68
C ARG A 143 8.69 -1.05 -5.59
N LEU A 144 8.29 -1.39 -4.37
CA LEU A 144 8.45 -0.53 -3.20
C LEU A 144 9.23 -1.28 -2.12
N PRO A 145 10.01 -0.60 -1.27
CA PRO A 145 10.69 -1.24 -0.17
C PRO A 145 9.68 -1.74 0.87
N ALA A 146 9.94 -2.92 1.43
CA ALA A 146 9.28 -3.36 2.65
C ALA A 146 9.75 -2.49 3.84
N ILE A 147 8.89 -2.30 4.83
CA ILE A 147 9.27 -1.55 6.04
C ILE A 147 9.80 -2.53 7.08
N GLN A 148 11.00 -2.25 7.58
CA GLN A 148 11.56 -2.92 8.75
C GLN A 148 11.27 -2.06 9.97
N ILE A 149 10.45 -2.57 10.89
CA ILE A 149 10.21 -1.96 12.20
C ILE A 149 11.32 -2.48 13.13
N PRO A 150 12.21 -1.62 13.65
CA PRO A 150 13.28 -2.04 14.55
C PRO A 150 12.75 -2.49 15.90
N GLU A 151 13.58 -3.21 16.66
CA GLU A 151 13.28 -3.50 18.06
C GLU A 151 13.16 -2.21 18.89
N GLY A 152 12.28 -2.22 19.90
CA GLY A 152 11.94 -1.04 20.69
C GLY A 152 11.08 -0.01 19.98
N HIS A 153 10.71 -0.24 18.71
CA HIS A 153 9.79 0.61 17.97
C HIS A 153 8.48 -0.12 17.69
N VAL A 154 7.47 0.65 17.34
CA VAL A 154 6.14 0.15 16.93
C VAL A 154 5.70 0.86 15.66
N GLY A 155 5.01 0.13 14.79
CA GLY A 155 4.43 0.70 13.57
C GLY A 155 3.02 1.21 13.83
N VAL A 156 2.83 2.52 13.85
CA VAL A 156 1.50 3.15 13.84
C VAL A 156 0.96 3.07 12.42
N VAL A 157 -0.21 2.48 12.25
CA VAL A 157 -0.81 2.23 10.93
C VAL A 157 -1.93 3.21 10.66
N THR A 158 -1.94 3.81 9.48
CA THR A 158 -3.02 4.69 9.00
C THR A 158 -3.61 4.11 7.74
N LEU A 159 -4.88 3.72 7.75
CA LEU A 159 -5.61 3.30 6.55
C LEU A 159 -6.03 4.53 5.75
N LEU A 160 -5.58 4.58 4.49
CA LEU A 160 -5.90 5.66 3.54
C LEU A 160 -7.18 5.36 2.75
N SER A 161 -7.53 4.08 2.64
CA SER A 161 -8.69 3.59 1.89
C SER A 161 -9.43 2.53 2.72
N GLY A 162 -10.76 2.51 2.58
CA GLY A 162 -11.66 1.66 3.37
C GLY A 162 -12.98 2.39 3.67
N ASP A 163 -13.79 1.79 4.53
CA ASP A 163 -15.03 2.38 5.03
C ASP A 163 -14.73 3.58 5.94
N ASP A 164 -15.60 4.59 5.91
CA ASP A 164 -15.50 5.71 6.82
C ASP A 164 -15.71 5.25 8.28
N PRO A 165 -15.02 5.88 9.25
CA PRO A 165 -15.08 5.45 10.64
C PRO A 165 -16.49 5.60 11.22
N LYS A 166 -16.96 4.56 11.92
CA LYS A 166 -18.29 4.58 12.57
C LYS A 166 -18.41 5.65 13.64
N LYS A 167 -17.29 5.99 14.29
CA LYS A 167 -17.20 7.03 15.32
C LYS A 167 -16.30 8.16 14.81
N PRO A 168 -16.87 9.26 14.30
CA PRO A 168 -16.07 10.41 13.88
C PRO A 168 -15.46 11.13 15.10
N ASN A 169 -14.39 11.90 14.86
CA ASN A 169 -13.69 12.74 15.84
C ASN A 169 -12.99 11.99 17.00
N THR A 170 -12.52 10.77 16.76
CA THR A 170 -11.61 10.05 17.67
C THR A 170 -10.17 10.11 17.16
N TYR A 171 -9.19 10.04 18.06
CA TYR A 171 -7.77 10.00 17.67
C TYR A 171 -7.42 8.71 16.90
N THR A 172 -8.03 7.60 17.28
CA THR A 172 -7.85 6.29 16.64
C THR A 172 -9.18 5.66 16.27
N VAL A 173 -9.17 4.84 15.23
CA VAL A 173 -10.32 4.11 14.70
C VAL A 173 -10.15 2.60 14.90
N GLU A 174 -11.25 1.85 14.78
CA GLU A 174 -11.20 0.39 14.90
C GLU A 174 -10.56 -0.25 13.65
N PRO A 175 -10.00 -1.47 13.77
CA PRO A 175 -9.34 -2.15 12.65
C PRO A 175 -10.22 -2.23 11.40
N GLY A 176 -9.72 -1.74 10.28
CA GLY A 176 -10.39 -1.77 8.97
C GLY A 176 -11.15 -0.49 8.61
N GLU A 177 -11.36 0.41 9.56
CA GLU A 177 -11.92 1.74 9.29
C GLU A 177 -10.83 2.68 8.77
N LYS A 178 -11.19 3.60 7.87
CA LYS A 178 -10.26 4.62 7.37
C LYS A 178 -9.79 5.53 8.51
N GLY A 179 -8.49 5.75 8.59
CA GLY A 179 -7.84 6.55 9.64
C GLY A 179 -6.76 5.81 10.41
N VAL A 180 -6.28 6.42 11.49
CA VAL A 180 -5.20 5.87 12.34
C VAL A 180 -5.73 4.71 13.15
N GLN A 181 -5.18 3.53 12.95
CA GLN A 181 -5.63 2.30 13.57
C GLN A 181 -5.23 2.26 15.04
N ARG A 182 -6.15 1.81 15.90
CA ARG A 182 -5.85 1.55 17.32
C ARG A 182 -4.81 0.45 17.50
N ARG A 183 -4.83 -0.57 16.63
CA ARG A 183 -3.86 -1.68 16.67
C ARG A 183 -2.60 -1.28 15.92
N THR A 184 -1.47 -1.33 16.61
CA THR A 184 -0.14 -1.12 16.02
C THR A 184 0.49 -2.41 15.55
N LEU A 185 1.59 -2.28 14.81
CA LEU A 185 2.41 -3.40 14.36
C LEU A 185 3.62 -3.58 15.28
N PRO A 186 3.94 -4.83 15.67
CA PRO A 186 5.13 -5.13 16.43
C PRO A 186 6.41 -4.96 15.58
N PRO A 187 7.60 -4.96 16.21
CA PRO A 187 8.88 -5.07 15.51
C PRO A 187 8.90 -6.25 14.52
N GLY A 188 9.47 -6.03 13.33
CA GLY A 188 9.50 -7.02 12.28
C GLY A 188 9.51 -6.43 10.88
N LEU A 189 9.63 -7.31 9.89
CA LEU A 189 9.52 -6.96 8.48
C LEU A 189 8.06 -7.00 8.07
N GLU A 190 7.52 -5.86 7.65
CA GLU A 190 6.14 -5.73 7.20
C GLU A 190 6.09 -5.45 5.69
N TYR A 191 5.31 -6.28 5.00
CA TYR A 191 4.99 -6.10 3.59
C TYR A 191 3.59 -5.49 3.46
N TYR A 192 3.48 -4.30 2.86
CA TYR A 192 2.19 -3.62 2.79
C TYR A 192 2.01 -2.74 1.55
N ASN A 193 0.76 -2.63 1.09
CA ASN A 193 0.42 -1.73 0.01
C ASN A 193 0.38 -0.27 0.49
N SER A 194 1.26 0.59 -0.02
CA SER A 194 1.35 2.01 0.32
C SER A 194 0.14 2.83 -0.12
N TYR A 195 -0.64 2.34 -1.08
CA TYR A 195 -1.89 2.97 -1.50
C TYR A 195 -3.05 2.67 -0.54
N LEU A 196 -2.97 1.56 0.21
CA LEU A 196 -3.98 1.17 1.20
C LEU A 196 -3.68 1.73 2.59
N LYS A 197 -2.42 1.58 3.03
CA LYS A 197 -2.02 1.95 4.39
C LYS A 197 -0.67 2.66 4.40
N ARG A 198 -0.50 3.55 5.36
CA ARG A 198 0.76 4.19 5.73
C ARG A 198 1.21 3.64 7.08
N ILE A 199 2.50 3.41 7.24
CA ILE A 199 3.08 2.96 8.52
C ILE A 199 4.10 4.01 8.94
N GLU A 200 3.96 4.50 10.17
CA GLU A 200 4.89 5.42 10.82
C GLU A 200 5.56 4.69 11.98
N ILE A 201 6.89 4.72 12.01
CA ILE A 201 7.68 4.02 13.03
C ILE A 201 7.88 4.97 14.20
N VAL A 202 7.46 4.55 15.39
CA VAL A 202 7.56 5.35 16.62
C VAL A 202 8.41 4.61 17.64
N ASP A 203 9.36 5.31 18.25
CA ASP A 203 10.17 4.78 19.35
C ASP A 203 9.32 4.76 20.63
N VAL A 204 9.26 3.61 21.29
CA VAL A 204 8.54 3.42 22.57
C VAL A 204 9.50 3.08 23.70
N ARG A 205 10.80 3.20 23.48
CA ARG A 205 11.81 3.00 24.52
C ARG A 205 11.80 4.16 25.51
N SER A 206 12.60 4.00 26.56
CA SER A 206 12.81 5.04 27.54
C SER A 206 13.74 6.11 27.00
N HIS A 207 13.28 7.37 27.05
CA HIS A 207 14.01 8.57 26.69
C HIS A 207 14.42 9.30 27.97
N LYS A 208 15.61 9.91 27.95
CA LYS A 208 16.12 10.73 29.06
C LYS A 208 16.34 12.15 28.60
N TYR A 209 15.92 13.11 29.42
CA TYR A 209 16.13 14.52 29.20
C TYR A 209 16.73 15.16 30.45
N ASP A 210 17.93 15.72 30.31
CA ASP A 210 18.64 16.38 31.41
C ASP A 210 18.27 17.87 31.47
N MET A 211 17.70 18.30 32.59
CA MET A 211 17.30 19.68 32.85
C MET A 211 18.40 20.39 33.64
N LEU A 212 19.46 20.78 32.96
CA LEU A 212 20.63 21.42 33.57
C LEU A 212 20.79 22.88 33.11
N GLY A 213 21.39 23.73 33.94
CA GLY A 213 21.73 25.10 33.58
C GLY A 213 20.52 25.92 33.13
N LYS A 214 20.45 26.23 31.83
CA LYS A 214 19.37 27.06 31.25
C LYS A 214 18.01 26.36 31.18
N ASP A 215 18.01 25.04 31.18
CA ASP A 215 16.80 24.22 31.11
C ASP A 215 16.31 23.78 32.50
N ALA A 216 17.05 24.14 33.56
CA ALA A 216 16.68 23.90 34.94
C ALA A 216 15.34 24.57 35.29
N ILE A 217 14.63 23.98 36.24
CA ILE A 217 13.36 24.54 36.70
C ILE A 217 13.66 25.59 37.77
N HIS A 218 13.21 26.82 37.54
CA HIS A 218 13.31 27.90 38.51
C HIS A 218 11.91 28.30 38.99
N PHE A 219 11.72 28.35 40.31
CA PHE A 219 10.50 28.89 40.90
C PHE A 219 10.81 29.60 42.23
N PRO A 220 10.01 30.61 42.61
CA PRO A 220 10.12 31.25 43.91
C PRO A 220 9.50 30.37 44.99
N SER A 221 10.15 30.26 46.14
CA SER A 221 9.60 29.68 47.37
C SER A 221 8.65 30.66 48.07
N ASN A 222 7.88 30.15 49.04
CA ASN A 222 6.95 30.95 49.83
C ASN A 222 7.64 32.09 50.63
N ASP A 223 8.92 31.93 50.97
CA ASP A 223 9.77 32.93 51.63
C ASP A 223 10.61 33.78 50.67
N SER A 224 10.29 33.77 49.36
CA SER A 224 10.91 34.61 48.32
C SER A 224 12.37 34.27 47.96
N PHE A 225 12.84 33.06 48.22
CA PHE A 225 14.09 32.56 47.65
C PHE A 225 13.84 31.86 46.31
N THR A 226 14.72 32.06 45.34
CA THR A 226 14.66 31.32 44.07
C THR A 226 15.26 29.93 44.27
N ILE A 227 14.45 28.89 44.12
CA ILE A 227 14.91 27.52 44.10
C ILE A 227 15.17 27.11 42.64
N THR A 228 16.32 26.49 42.42
CA THR A 228 16.69 25.89 41.14
C THR A 228 16.70 24.38 41.31
N ILE A 229 15.89 23.68 40.53
CA ILE A 229 15.90 22.22 40.45
C ILE A 229 16.55 21.80 39.13
N GLU A 230 17.68 21.12 39.28
CA GLU A 230 18.33 20.37 38.21
C GLU A 230 18.01 18.89 38.37
N GLY A 231 17.79 18.19 37.26
CA GLY A 231 17.48 16.77 37.30
C GLY A 231 17.28 16.16 35.93
N THR A 232 17.23 14.83 35.89
CA THR A 232 16.96 14.07 34.67
C THR A 232 15.53 13.58 34.69
N ILE A 233 14.78 13.85 33.62
CA ILE A 233 13.47 13.26 33.40
C ILE A 233 13.64 12.04 32.50
N GLU A 234 13.13 10.91 32.97
CA GLU A 234 12.99 9.70 32.17
C GLU A 234 11.52 9.50 31.80
N TRP A 235 11.24 9.25 30.53
CA TRP A 235 9.87 9.06 30.02
C TRP A 235 9.84 8.09 28.84
N ALA A 236 8.72 7.41 28.65
CA ALA A 236 8.50 6.51 27.52
C ALA A 236 7.05 6.60 27.06
N ILE A 237 6.80 6.35 25.77
CA ILE A 237 5.45 6.23 25.26
C ILE A 237 4.94 4.82 25.57
N ARG A 238 3.77 4.74 26.21
CA ARG A 238 3.10 3.47 26.46
C ARG A 238 2.78 2.77 25.12
N PRO A 239 3.27 1.53 24.87
CA PRO A 239 3.08 0.85 23.59
C PRO A 239 1.61 0.65 23.20
N ASP A 240 0.71 0.49 24.17
CA ASP A 240 -0.73 0.29 23.98
C ASP A 240 -1.50 1.58 23.64
N HIS A 241 -0.89 2.75 23.84
CA HIS A 241 -1.46 4.06 23.53
C HIS A 241 -0.65 4.86 22.50
N VAL A 242 0.37 4.25 21.90
CA VAL A 242 1.27 4.94 20.97
C VAL A 242 0.55 5.59 19.79
N ALA A 243 -0.42 4.89 19.18
CA ALA A 243 -1.19 5.42 18.05
C ALA A 243 -1.98 6.68 18.42
N GLU A 244 -2.58 6.69 19.62
CA GLU A 244 -3.28 7.86 20.16
C GLU A 244 -2.31 8.99 20.46
N ALA A 245 -1.18 8.69 21.11
CA ALA A 245 -0.16 9.68 21.44
C ALA A 245 0.44 10.38 20.21
N THR A 246 0.72 9.61 19.14
CA THR A 246 1.25 10.15 17.88
C THR A 246 0.27 11.12 17.22
N VAL A 247 -1.03 10.80 17.21
CA VAL A 247 -2.05 11.70 16.61
C VAL A 247 -2.32 12.90 17.49
N ALA A 248 -2.39 12.71 18.81
CA ALA A 248 -2.76 13.76 19.75
C ALA A 248 -1.64 14.80 19.93
N TYR A 249 -0.39 14.35 19.98
CA TYR A 249 0.73 15.21 20.37
C TYR A 249 1.76 15.41 19.26
N GLY A 250 1.99 14.41 18.40
CA GLY A 250 2.96 14.45 17.31
C GLY A 250 4.15 13.53 17.55
N ASP A 251 5.34 13.98 17.18
CA ASP A 251 6.59 13.23 17.33
C ASP A 251 7.19 13.29 18.75
N GLU A 252 8.35 12.66 18.95
CA GLU A 252 9.06 12.64 20.24
C GLU A 252 9.33 14.06 20.79
N LYS A 253 9.73 15.00 19.92
CA LYS A 253 10.04 16.37 20.32
C LYS A 253 8.79 17.13 20.72
N ASP A 254 7.71 16.91 19.99
CA ASP A 254 6.41 17.46 20.32
C ASP A 254 5.91 16.94 21.66
N ILE A 255 6.00 15.64 21.92
CA ILE A 255 5.60 15.04 23.20
C ILE A 255 6.44 15.63 24.35
N LEU A 256 7.76 15.71 24.20
CA LEU A 256 8.65 16.29 25.19
C LEU A 256 8.29 17.75 25.51
N SER A 257 8.13 18.58 24.48
CA SER A 257 7.94 20.03 24.63
C SER A 257 6.52 20.43 25.01
N LYS A 258 5.50 19.71 24.54
CA LYS A 258 4.08 20.03 24.76
C LYS A 258 3.48 19.34 25.98
N VAL A 259 4.01 18.18 26.38
CA VAL A 259 3.45 17.36 27.46
C VAL A 259 4.42 17.21 28.62
N ILE A 260 5.61 16.68 28.38
CA ILE A 260 6.52 16.27 29.47
C ILE A 260 7.08 17.48 30.23
N LEU A 261 7.74 18.42 29.54
CA LEU A 261 8.37 19.58 30.17
C LEU A 261 7.37 20.53 30.86
N PRO A 262 6.20 20.86 30.26
CA PRO A 262 5.20 21.68 30.94
C PRO A 262 4.66 21.04 32.21
N ASN A 263 4.38 19.73 32.19
CA ASN A 263 3.91 19.02 33.38
C ASN A 263 4.98 18.93 34.46
N ALA A 264 6.23 18.63 34.10
CA ALA A 264 7.33 18.58 35.06
C ALA A 264 7.56 19.94 35.75
N ARG A 265 7.55 21.03 34.99
CA ARG A 265 7.62 22.40 35.53
C ARG A 265 6.45 22.74 36.44
N SER A 266 5.24 22.31 36.07
CA SER A 266 4.03 22.52 36.88
C SER A 266 4.11 21.77 38.22
N VAL A 267 4.47 20.49 38.19
CA VAL A 267 4.61 19.65 39.40
C VAL A 267 5.68 20.22 40.34
N ALA A 268 6.86 20.56 39.80
CA ALA A 268 7.95 21.14 40.57
C ALA A 268 7.54 22.46 41.23
N ARG A 269 6.80 23.32 40.53
CA ARG A 269 6.28 24.58 41.08
C ARG A 269 5.22 24.36 42.16
N ILE A 270 4.31 23.39 42.00
CA ILE A 270 3.23 23.14 42.96
C ILE A 270 3.74 22.47 44.24
N GLN A 271 4.68 21.53 44.13
CA GLN A 271 5.23 20.85 45.30
C GLN A 271 6.34 21.65 45.99
N GLY A 272 6.99 22.56 45.26
CA GLY A 272 8.09 23.38 45.77
C GLY A 272 7.67 24.73 46.36
N SER A 273 6.44 25.21 46.11
CA SER A 273 5.88 26.44 46.74
C SER A 273 5.21 26.13 48.06
#